data_AF-A0A2G5V9A8-F1
#
_entry.id   AF-A0A2G5V9A8-F1
#
_cell.length_a   1.000
_cell.length_b   1.000
_cell.length_c   1.000
_cell.angle_alpha   90.00
_cell.angle_beta   90.00
_cell.angle_gamma   90.00
#
_symmetry.space_group_name_H-M   'P 1'
#
loop_
_entity.id
_entity.type
_entity.pdbx_description
1 polymer ?
#
loop_
_entity_poly.entity_id
_entity_poly.type
_entity_poly.pdbx_seq_one_letter_code
_entity_poly.pdbx_strand_id
1 'polypeptide(L)'
;MIAKKKSKASMSFKSPEKSKSKESGISENENKLETDKAPKKKNAKVLALLGVLIFIILALSTALILVLVLQRSEDPKSEKRNVCETPDCITLAYRLHNWKDDSVNPCDDFYAYSCGKYNEHSLEHPVVKKTKIWDDVRDNNIKQIREDIKQLGSWPLADSDWNPDSFDLNGLLQKIPSITGQRKLDISFGIFQVSMPGARKLFIEPTYETYDVEIIEEVLTDVLGTPPGKSEVQDIDFFGHELKKIASYKAQNITIPIDDYSKVKSAIPDVDIDKLLQQLLSNNKAKWDKIKNQIYELNGFHQKAKLIQQLIRDHKRSAANYLIYKYAHTAYSYLSKIETKCHETVIENLPFPSIRVFVRNHFDKNAMKDVDTLVEDMKTNYIDLIENSEFLTEKTKKGAIQKMKSMKKTIAYPEEFEASGALDSIFNLNGTLTVNEIISDELGHDVAWRIFKKMDLSQEKKIIGFEDYSIEKLYFQIGATNYCAPRPQHTLREQLEDPHSTLSFRVNGVFSNKKEFAETFNSPVGSPMNPVKNFNAYGIIFKESYSENGWSG
;
A
#
# COMPACT_ATOMS: atom_id res chain seq x y z
N MET A 1 -26.45 33.83 -20.32
CA MET A 1 -27.13 34.46 -19.17
C MET A 1 -27.91 33.38 -18.43
N ILE A 2 -27.55 33.07 -17.18
CA ILE A 2 -28.38 32.50 -16.10
C ILE A 2 -27.45 32.40 -14.87
N ALA A 3 -27.99 32.76 -13.71
CA ALA A 3 -27.28 33.33 -12.58
C ALA A 3 -26.67 32.32 -11.60
N LYS A 4 -25.52 32.70 -11.00
CA LYS A 4 -24.88 32.05 -9.85
C LYS A 4 -25.73 32.26 -8.59
N LYS A 5 -26.21 31.18 -7.96
CA LYS A 5 -26.75 31.20 -6.59
C LYS A 5 -25.68 30.65 -5.64
N LYS A 6 -25.10 31.53 -4.83
CA LYS A 6 -24.24 31.20 -3.68
C LYS A 6 -25.14 30.98 -2.46
N SER A 7 -25.10 29.79 -1.83
CA SER A 7 -25.60 29.61 -0.47
C SER A 7 -24.44 29.74 0.52
N LYS A 8 -24.49 30.78 1.36
CA LYS A 8 -23.74 30.84 2.63
C LYS A 8 -24.62 30.20 3.71
N ALA A 9 -24.11 29.17 4.39
CA ALA A 9 -24.68 28.70 5.65
C ALA A 9 -23.77 29.16 6.79
N SER A 10 -24.28 30.01 7.68
CA SER A 10 -23.66 30.40 8.94
C SER A 10 -24.33 29.63 10.07
N MET A 11 -23.57 28.84 10.81
CA MET A 11 -24.05 28.16 12.02
C MET A 11 -23.55 28.94 13.25
N SER A 12 -24.49 29.49 14.00
CA SER A 12 -24.31 30.12 15.30
C SER A 12 -24.59 29.08 16.39
N PHE A 13 -23.63 28.84 17.28
CA PHE A 13 -23.83 28.04 18.48
C PHE A 13 -24.25 28.96 19.65
N LYS A 14 -25.47 28.75 20.15
CA LYS A 14 -25.99 29.32 21.39
C LYS A 14 -25.53 28.47 22.59
N SER A 15 -25.08 29.11 23.66
CA SER A 15 -24.85 28.47 24.97
C SER A 15 -26.17 28.22 25.73
N PRO A 16 -26.23 27.23 26.63
CA PRO A 16 -27.47 26.85 27.31
C PRO A 16 -27.75 27.69 28.56
N GLU A 17 -29.04 28.00 28.74
CA GLU A 17 -29.64 28.58 29.94
C GLU A 17 -29.58 27.62 31.14
N LYS A 18 -29.30 28.17 32.33
CA LYS A 18 -29.57 27.52 33.62
C LYS A 18 -30.80 28.16 34.27
N SER A 19 -31.60 27.29 34.87
CA SER A 19 -32.91 27.48 35.48
C SER A 19 -32.93 28.44 36.68
N LYS A 20 -34.09 29.10 36.85
CA LYS A 20 -34.49 29.90 38.01
C LYS A 20 -35.23 29.06 39.07
N SER A 21 -35.06 29.41 40.34
CA SER A 21 -36.11 29.39 41.38
C SER A 21 -35.97 30.70 42.18
N LYS A 22 -36.93 31.64 42.08
CA LYS A 22 -38.07 31.92 42.99
C LYS A 22 -37.60 32.33 44.42
N GLU A 23 -38.07 33.40 45.05
CA GLU A 23 -39.34 34.13 44.95
C GLU A 23 -39.31 35.45 45.76
N SER A 24 -40.31 36.31 45.52
CA SER A 24 -40.82 37.46 46.33
C SER A 24 -39.85 38.60 46.66
N GLY A 25 -40.07 39.87 46.30
CA GLY A 25 -41.30 40.61 46.01
C GLY A 25 -41.62 41.52 47.20
N ILE A 26 -41.52 42.84 47.02
CA ILE A 26 -42.39 43.90 47.59
C ILE A 26 -42.02 45.22 46.87
N SER A 27 -43.06 45.89 46.39
CA SER A 27 -43.12 47.17 45.70
C SER A 27 -43.23 48.35 46.67
N GLU A 28 -42.72 49.54 46.30
CA GLU A 28 -43.55 50.72 45.96
C GLU A 28 -42.78 52.06 46.01
N ASN A 29 -43.05 52.85 44.96
CA ASN A 29 -43.34 54.29 44.90
C ASN A 29 -42.33 55.39 45.31
N GLU A 30 -42.15 56.27 44.32
CA GLU A 30 -41.77 57.67 44.40
C GLU A 30 -42.76 58.49 45.24
N ASN A 31 -42.29 59.40 46.10
CA ASN A 31 -42.46 60.85 45.92
C ASN A 31 -41.95 61.71 47.09
N LYS A 32 -41.44 62.88 46.68
CA LYS A 32 -41.48 64.22 47.29
C LYS A 32 -40.94 64.50 48.71
N LEU A 33 -39.91 65.34 48.65
CA LEU A 33 -39.56 66.49 49.51
C LEU A 33 -40.72 67.13 50.30
N GLU A 34 -40.56 67.30 51.62
CA GLU A 34 -40.55 68.63 52.24
C GLU A 34 -39.99 68.61 53.69
N THR A 35 -39.52 69.78 54.08
CA THR A 35 -38.67 70.22 55.20
C THR A 35 -39.30 70.06 56.59
N ASP A 36 -38.51 69.85 57.65
CA ASP A 36 -38.03 70.97 58.50
C ASP A 36 -37.12 70.56 59.69
N LYS A 37 -36.14 71.44 59.97
CA LYS A 37 -35.47 71.78 61.25
C LYS A 37 -34.42 70.85 61.90
N ALA A 38 -33.20 71.38 61.91
CA ALA A 38 -32.02 71.05 62.73
C ALA A 38 -32.25 71.36 64.24
N PRO A 39 -31.25 71.25 65.18
CA PRO A 39 -29.84 70.83 65.06
C PRO A 39 -29.30 69.94 66.21
N LYS A 40 -28.09 69.36 66.07
CA LYS A 40 -26.90 69.58 66.95
C LYS A 40 -25.76 68.55 66.76
N LYS A 41 -24.61 69.09 66.33
CA LYS A 41 -23.19 68.73 66.57
C LYS A 41 -22.83 67.25 66.84
N LYS A 42 -22.09 66.61 65.90
CA LYS A 42 -21.12 65.55 66.23
C LYS A 42 -19.83 65.63 65.38
N ASN A 43 -18.79 66.18 66.03
CA ASN A 43 -17.36 65.84 66.01
C ASN A 43 -16.63 65.59 64.68
N ALA A 44 -16.10 66.67 64.09
CA ALA A 44 -15.16 66.66 62.95
C ALA A 44 -13.91 65.76 63.14
N LYS A 45 -13.51 65.47 64.38
CA LYS A 45 -12.38 64.57 64.67
C LYS A 45 -12.66 63.11 64.27
N VAL A 46 -13.90 62.66 64.32
CA VAL A 46 -14.27 61.27 63.96
C VAL A 46 -14.31 61.10 62.44
N LEU A 47 -14.79 62.11 61.69
CA LEU A 47 -14.71 62.10 60.22
C LEU A 47 -13.26 62.19 59.72
N ALA A 48 -12.41 62.96 60.37
CA ALA A 48 -10.99 63.03 60.02
C ALA A 48 -10.28 61.69 60.26
N LEU A 49 -10.55 61.02 61.39
CA LEU A 49 -9.98 59.70 61.70
C LEU A 49 -10.47 58.60 60.74
N LEU A 50 -11.75 58.61 60.36
CA LEU A 50 -12.29 57.70 59.35
C LEU A 50 -11.69 57.96 57.96
N GLY A 51 -11.48 59.22 57.60
CA GLY A 51 -10.82 59.60 56.35
C GLY A 51 -9.37 59.10 56.29
N VAL A 52 -8.61 59.24 57.38
CA VAL A 52 -7.24 58.72 57.50
C VAL A 52 -7.23 57.19 57.43
N LEU A 53 -8.17 56.52 58.09
CA LEU A 53 -8.28 55.06 58.06
C LEU A 53 -8.58 54.55 56.64
N ILE A 54 -9.50 55.19 55.91
CA ILE A 54 -9.81 54.85 54.52
C ILE A 54 -8.61 55.10 53.61
N PHE A 55 -7.86 56.18 53.84
CA PHE A 55 -6.66 56.48 53.05
C PHE A 55 -5.55 55.45 53.29
N ILE A 56 -5.37 55.00 54.53
CA ILE A 56 -4.43 53.93 54.89
C ILE A 56 -4.87 52.61 54.25
N ILE A 57 -6.15 52.26 54.31
CA ILE A 57 -6.68 51.04 53.69
C ILE A 57 -6.49 51.09 52.16
N LEU A 58 -6.76 52.24 51.53
CA LEU A 58 -6.52 52.43 50.10
C LEU A 58 -5.03 52.31 49.75
N ALA A 59 -4.14 52.95 50.51
CA ALA A 59 -2.69 52.86 50.31
C ALA A 59 -2.15 51.45 50.52
N LEU A 60 -2.67 50.71 51.51
CA LEU A 60 -2.31 49.31 51.74
C LEU A 60 -2.85 48.40 50.64
N SER A 61 -4.06 48.67 50.13
CA SER A 61 -4.63 47.90 49.01
C SER A 61 -3.88 48.14 47.71
N THR A 62 -3.45 49.37 47.43
CA THR A 62 -2.65 49.69 46.24
C THR A 62 -1.24 49.14 46.36
N ALA A 63 -0.63 49.19 47.55
CA ALA A 63 0.65 48.53 47.81
C ALA A 63 0.57 47.02 47.67
N LEU A 64 -0.50 46.38 48.15
CA LEU A 64 -0.73 44.95 47.98
C LEU A 64 -0.94 44.59 46.50
N ILE A 65 -1.71 45.38 45.75
CA ILE A 65 -1.87 45.20 44.31
C ILE A 65 -0.53 45.39 43.60
N LEU A 66 0.29 46.37 44.00
CA LEU A 66 1.63 46.56 43.44
C LEU A 66 2.53 45.36 43.74
N VAL A 67 2.51 44.83 44.97
CA VAL A 67 3.27 43.62 45.33
C VAL A 67 2.78 42.41 44.54
N LEU A 68 1.47 42.23 44.36
CA LEU A 68 0.92 41.14 43.54
C LEU A 68 1.25 41.30 42.06
N VAL A 69 1.31 42.53 41.53
CA VAL A 69 1.71 42.83 40.16
C VAL A 69 3.21 42.67 39.97
N LEU A 70 4.03 43.05 40.96
CA LEU A 70 5.48 42.87 40.95
C LEU A 70 5.86 41.39 41.12
N GLN A 71 5.16 40.63 41.97
CA GLN A 71 5.27 39.17 42.07
C GLN A 71 4.80 38.47 40.80
N ARG A 72 3.89 39.07 40.02
CA ARG A 72 3.48 38.59 38.69
C ARG A 72 4.45 39.00 37.57
N SER A 73 5.44 39.85 37.86
CA SER A 73 6.43 40.36 36.88
C SER A 73 7.76 39.61 36.89
N GLU A 74 8.00 38.72 37.85
CA GLU A 74 8.99 37.66 37.70
C GLU A 74 8.28 36.46 37.04
N ASP A 75 8.04 36.58 35.74
CA ASP A 75 7.99 35.40 34.89
C ASP A 75 9.41 34.80 35.00
N PRO A 76 9.63 33.67 35.70
CA PRO A 76 10.95 33.08 35.76
C PRO A 76 11.24 32.69 34.32
N LYS A 77 12.06 33.49 33.63
CA LYS A 77 12.48 33.35 32.22
C LYS A 77 11.98 32.03 31.68
N SER A 78 10.84 31.99 30.98
CA SER A 78 10.35 30.72 30.44
C SER A 78 11.50 30.20 29.57
N GLU A 79 12.23 29.23 30.08
CA GLU A 79 13.23 28.52 29.33
C GLU A 79 12.41 27.96 28.17
N LYS A 80 12.65 28.47 26.94
CA LYS A 80 11.88 28.03 25.79
C LYS A 80 11.97 26.51 25.79
N ARG A 81 10.85 25.83 26.10
CA ARG A 81 10.80 24.36 26.15
C ARG A 81 11.44 23.88 24.83
N ASN A 82 12.48 23.04 24.91
CA ASN A 82 13.22 22.57 23.74
C ASN A 82 12.39 21.51 22.97
N VAL A 83 11.24 21.95 22.46
CA VAL A 83 10.16 21.12 21.95
C VAL A 83 9.70 21.67 20.60
N CYS A 84 9.41 20.78 19.67
CA CYS A 84 8.90 21.08 18.34
C CYS A 84 7.38 21.26 18.40
N GLU A 85 6.91 22.46 18.06
CA GLU A 85 5.49 22.84 18.06
C GLU A 85 4.98 23.19 16.65
N THR A 86 5.68 22.73 15.60
CA THR A 86 5.20 22.88 14.23
C THR A 86 3.94 22.03 14.01
N PRO A 87 3.06 22.39 13.04
CA PRO A 87 1.91 21.56 12.70
C PRO A 87 2.27 20.10 12.39
N ASP A 88 3.42 19.86 11.77
CA ASP A 88 3.91 18.52 11.46
C ASP A 88 4.29 17.75 12.73
N CYS A 89 5.00 18.38 13.66
CA CYS A 89 5.34 17.78 14.95
C CYS A 89 4.10 17.50 15.80
N ILE A 90 3.11 18.39 15.80
CA ILE A 90 1.83 18.19 16.49
C ILE A 90 1.05 17.03 15.85
N THR A 91 1.04 16.95 14.51
CA THR A 91 0.38 15.86 13.79
C THR A 91 1.05 14.51 14.05
N LEU A 92 2.38 14.49 14.06
CA LEU A 92 3.15 13.29 14.39
C LEU A 92 2.91 12.85 15.83
N ALA A 93 2.96 13.78 16.78
CA ALA A 93 2.63 13.51 18.19
C ALA A 93 1.20 12.95 18.35
N TYR A 94 0.23 13.53 17.64
CA TYR A 94 -1.13 13.03 17.61
C TYR A 94 -1.20 11.57 17.12
N ARG A 95 -0.52 11.24 16.01
CA ARG A 95 -0.50 9.86 15.48
C ARG A 95 0.16 8.89 16.45
N LEU A 96 1.34 9.23 16.95
CA LEU A 96 2.11 8.41 17.89
C LEU A 96 1.34 8.16 19.19
N HIS A 97 0.52 9.12 19.64
CA HIS A 97 -0.24 8.99 20.88
C HIS A 97 -1.56 8.22 20.70
N ASN A 98 -2.31 8.53 19.64
CA ASN A 98 -3.69 8.04 19.51
C ASN A 98 -3.79 6.68 18.81
N TRP A 99 -2.84 6.31 17.95
CA TRP A 99 -2.86 4.98 17.30
C TRP A 99 -2.29 3.89 18.21
N LYS A 100 -1.52 4.30 19.21
CA LYS A 100 -0.85 3.44 20.16
C LYS A 100 -1.84 2.81 21.14
N ASP A 101 -1.62 1.54 21.45
CA ASP A 101 -2.29 0.83 22.53
C ASP A 101 -1.33 0.56 23.70
N ASP A 102 -1.38 1.41 24.72
CA ASP A 102 -0.59 1.27 25.94
C ASP A 102 -0.91 0.00 26.76
N SER A 103 -2.00 -0.71 26.46
CA SER A 103 -2.33 -1.97 27.13
C SER A 103 -1.51 -3.16 26.60
N VAL A 104 -0.89 -3.02 25.43
CA VAL A 104 -0.06 -4.04 24.81
C VAL A 104 1.40 -3.80 25.16
N ASN A 105 2.10 -4.84 25.60
CA ASN A 105 3.53 -4.75 25.86
C ASN A 105 4.31 -4.71 24.54
N PRO A 106 5.20 -3.72 24.31
CA PRO A 106 6.01 -3.61 23.09
C PRO A 106 6.96 -4.79 22.88
N CYS A 107 7.28 -5.57 23.92
CA CYS A 107 8.12 -6.78 23.82
C CYS A 107 7.33 -8.01 23.35
N ASP A 108 5.99 -7.95 23.40
CA ASP A 108 5.11 -9.05 23.04
C ASP A 108 4.51 -8.85 21.64
N ASP A 109 4.05 -7.64 21.32
CA ASP A 109 3.58 -7.28 19.97
C ASP A 109 3.76 -5.76 19.72
N PHE A 110 4.83 -5.40 19.00
CA PHE A 110 5.17 -4.00 18.79
C PHE A 110 4.26 -3.29 17.78
N TYR A 111 3.74 -4.02 16.81
CA TYR A 111 2.72 -3.55 15.87
C TYR A 111 1.44 -3.19 16.61
N ALA A 112 0.91 -4.10 17.43
CA ALA A 112 -0.30 -3.83 18.22
C ALA A 112 -0.08 -2.72 19.25
N TYR A 113 1.09 -2.67 19.90
CA TYR A 113 1.47 -1.53 20.75
C TYR A 113 1.44 -0.20 19.99
N SER A 114 1.94 -0.14 18.75
CA SER A 114 2.06 1.11 17.99
C SER A 114 0.82 1.49 17.18
N CYS A 115 0.02 0.50 16.77
CA CYS A 115 -1.09 0.63 15.81
C CYS A 115 -2.45 0.11 16.33
N GLY A 116 -2.51 -0.45 17.54
CA GLY A 116 -3.69 -1.18 18.04
C GLY A 116 -5.00 -0.39 18.03
N LYS A 117 -4.92 0.94 18.17
CA LYS A 117 -6.06 1.86 18.14
C LYS A 117 -6.22 2.61 16.82
N TYR A 118 -5.46 2.27 15.79
CA TYR A 118 -5.52 2.95 14.49
C TYR A 118 -6.95 3.06 13.93
N ASN A 119 -7.75 1.99 14.05
CA ASN A 119 -9.14 1.93 13.57
C ASN A 119 -10.09 2.89 14.28
N GLU A 120 -9.78 3.33 15.50
CA GLU A 120 -10.60 4.29 16.24
C GLU A 120 -10.44 5.72 15.67
N HIS A 121 -9.40 5.93 14.87
CA HIS A 121 -9.00 7.24 14.34
C HIS A 121 -8.94 7.28 12.81
N SER A 122 -9.24 6.17 12.12
CA SER A 122 -9.34 6.10 10.66
C SER A 122 -10.81 6.02 10.24
N LEU A 123 -11.26 7.03 9.49
CA LEU A 123 -12.59 7.00 8.88
C LEU A 123 -12.51 6.12 7.63
N GLU A 124 -12.94 4.85 7.73
CA GLU A 124 -13.27 4.07 6.53
C GLU A 124 -14.28 4.87 5.70
N HIS A 125 -13.91 5.19 4.46
CA HIS A 125 -14.83 5.84 3.55
C HIS A 125 -15.94 4.84 3.20
N PRO A 126 -17.22 5.18 3.43
CA PRO A 126 -18.30 4.28 3.08
C PRO A 126 -18.29 4.03 1.57
N VAL A 127 -18.52 2.77 1.19
CA VAL A 127 -18.75 2.33 -0.19
C VAL A 127 -19.69 3.32 -0.88
N VAL A 128 -19.20 3.94 -1.95
CA VAL A 128 -19.95 4.93 -2.72
C VAL A 128 -21.26 4.29 -3.17
N LYS A 129 -22.41 4.89 -2.81
CA LYS A 129 -23.72 4.39 -3.25
C LYS A 129 -23.77 4.29 -4.78
N LYS A 130 -24.19 3.12 -5.29
CA LYS A 130 -24.49 2.87 -6.71
C LYS A 130 -25.28 4.05 -7.29
N THR A 131 -24.70 4.69 -8.31
CA THR A 131 -25.32 5.80 -9.04
C THR A 131 -25.70 5.30 -10.43
N LYS A 132 -26.66 5.96 -11.08
CA LYS A 132 -27.07 5.66 -12.46
C LYS A 132 -25.90 5.60 -13.46
N ILE A 133 -24.82 6.34 -13.20
CA ILE A 133 -23.60 6.36 -14.03
C ILE A 133 -22.90 4.99 -13.98
N TRP A 134 -22.96 4.28 -12.85
CA TRP A 134 -22.35 2.95 -12.71
C TRP A 134 -23.05 1.90 -13.54
N ASP A 135 -24.38 1.91 -13.54
CA ASP A 135 -25.16 0.99 -14.38
C ASP A 135 -24.83 1.21 -15.86
N ASP A 136 -24.75 2.47 -16.32
CA ASP A 136 -24.36 2.81 -17.69
C ASP A 136 -22.93 2.34 -18.03
N VAL A 137 -21.96 2.51 -17.10
CA VAL A 137 -20.57 2.06 -17.31
C VAL A 137 -20.50 0.53 -17.34
N ARG A 138 -21.14 -0.15 -16.39
CA ARG A 138 -21.18 -1.61 -16.34
C ARG A 138 -21.80 -2.17 -17.62
N ASP A 139 -22.98 -1.70 -18.00
CA ASP A 139 -23.73 -2.22 -19.14
C ASP A 139 -22.97 -2.00 -20.48
N ASN A 140 -22.31 -0.85 -20.64
CA ASN A 140 -21.44 -0.59 -21.80
C ASN A 140 -20.22 -1.53 -21.84
N ASN A 141 -19.62 -1.83 -20.70
CA ASN A 141 -18.50 -2.77 -20.65
C ASN A 141 -18.93 -4.22 -20.88
N ILE A 142 -20.05 -4.66 -20.31
CA ILE A 142 -20.62 -5.98 -20.58
C ILE A 142 -20.90 -6.12 -22.09
N LYS A 143 -21.42 -5.07 -22.73
CA LYS A 143 -21.59 -5.04 -24.19
C LYS A 143 -20.25 -5.20 -24.91
N GLN A 144 -19.19 -4.53 -24.47
CA GLN A 144 -17.85 -4.69 -25.06
C GLN A 144 -17.32 -6.11 -24.89
N ILE A 145 -17.46 -6.70 -23.69
CA ILE A 145 -17.07 -8.09 -23.43
C ILE A 145 -17.76 -9.05 -24.39
N ARG A 146 -19.06 -8.87 -24.65
CA ARG A 146 -19.80 -9.68 -25.63
C ARG A 146 -19.24 -9.54 -27.05
N GLU A 147 -18.89 -8.32 -27.47
CA GLU A 147 -18.28 -8.10 -28.79
C GLU A 147 -16.88 -8.69 -28.90
N ASP A 148 -16.09 -8.64 -27.82
CA ASP A 148 -14.76 -9.23 -27.77
C ASP A 148 -14.83 -10.77 -27.79
N ILE A 149 -15.81 -11.37 -27.11
CA ILE A 149 -16.06 -12.82 -27.15
C ILE A 149 -16.40 -13.28 -28.58
N LYS A 150 -17.24 -12.53 -29.31
CA LYS A 150 -17.52 -12.84 -30.73
C LYS A 150 -16.27 -12.84 -31.59
N GLN A 151 -15.27 -12.01 -31.24
CA GLN A 151 -14.00 -12.00 -31.96
C GLN A 151 -13.16 -13.23 -31.63
N LEU A 152 -13.20 -13.77 -30.41
CA LEU A 152 -12.44 -14.96 -30.00
C LEU A 152 -12.79 -16.18 -30.86
N GLY A 153 -14.07 -16.40 -31.14
CA GLY A 153 -14.58 -17.49 -31.97
C GLY A 153 -15.96 -17.95 -31.51
N SER A 154 -16.48 -19.01 -32.12
CA SER A 154 -17.77 -19.57 -31.73
C SER A 154 -17.71 -20.19 -30.33
N TRP A 155 -18.71 -19.89 -29.50
CA TRP A 155 -18.78 -20.29 -28.09
C TRP A 155 -19.92 -21.30 -27.87
N PRO A 156 -19.64 -22.53 -27.38
CA PRO A 156 -20.70 -23.52 -27.18
C PRO A 156 -21.87 -23.11 -26.27
N LEU A 157 -21.69 -22.09 -25.42
CA LEU A 157 -22.77 -21.52 -24.58
C LEU A 157 -23.64 -20.49 -25.30
N ALA A 158 -23.12 -19.84 -26.34
CA ALA A 158 -23.83 -18.80 -27.07
C ALA A 158 -24.36 -19.27 -28.44
N ASP A 159 -23.68 -20.25 -29.05
CA ASP A 159 -23.94 -20.69 -30.42
C ASP A 159 -24.57 -22.09 -30.44
N SER A 160 -25.85 -22.15 -30.83
CA SER A 160 -26.63 -23.40 -30.85
C SER A 160 -26.15 -24.43 -31.89
N ASP A 161 -25.45 -23.97 -32.92
CA ASP A 161 -24.89 -24.77 -34.03
C ASP A 161 -23.40 -25.10 -33.83
N TRP A 162 -22.85 -24.78 -32.66
CA TRP A 162 -21.46 -25.07 -32.34
C TRP A 162 -21.17 -26.57 -32.45
N ASN A 163 -20.06 -26.92 -33.11
CA ASN A 163 -19.62 -28.30 -33.24
C ASN A 163 -18.15 -28.47 -32.81
N PRO A 164 -17.75 -29.64 -32.27
CA PRO A 164 -16.39 -29.87 -31.80
C PRO A 164 -15.30 -29.76 -32.87
N ASP A 165 -15.63 -29.90 -34.14
CA ASP A 165 -14.65 -29.82 -35.24
C ASP A 165 -14.35 -28.38 -35.65
N SER A 166 -15.23 -27.45 -35.34
CA SER A 166 -15.03 -26.00 -35.51
C SER A 166 -14.12 -25.37 -34.44
N PHE A 167 -13.74 -26.13 -33.41
CA PHE A 167 -12.92 -25.60 -32.32
C PHE A 167 -11.46 -25.42 -32.74
N ASP A 168 -11.10 -24.19 -33.08
CA ASP A 168 -9.73 -23.76 -33.37
C ASP A 168 -9.05 -23.21 -32.10
N LEU A 169 -8.36 -24.09 -31.36
CA LEU A 169 -7.60 -23.71 -30.18
C LEU A 169 -6.52 -22.67 -30.51
N ASN A 170 -5.76 -22.85 -31.59
CA ASN A 170 -4.67 -21.96 -31.97
C ASN A 170 -5.18 -20.55 -32.28
N GLY A 171 -6.27 -20.46 -33.06
CA GLY A 171 -6.92 -19.21 -33.41
C GLY A 171 -7.49 -18.48 -32.20
N LEU A 172 -8.08 -19.20 -31.25
CA LEU A 172 -8.56 -18.63 -29.99
C LEU A 172 -7.40 -18.03 -29.18
N LEU A 173 -6.32 -18.80 -28.94
CA LEU A 173 -5.19 -18.35 -28.14
C LEU A 173 -4.43 -17.16 -28.75
N GLN A 174 -4.35 -17.07 -30.08
CA GLN A 174 -3.73 -15.92 -30.78
C GLN A 174 -4.48 -14.60 -30.56
N LYS A 175 -5.76 -14.64 -30.22
CA LYS A 175 -6.58 -13.45 -30.00
C LYS A 175 -6.56 -12.96 -28.56
N ILE A 176 -6.21 -13.82 -27.60
CA ILE A 176 -6.18 -13.46 -26.17
C ILE A 176 -5.26 -12.25 -25.89
N PRO A 177 -4.00 -12.18 -26.38
CA PRO A 177 -3.11 -11.06 -26.08
C PRO A 177 -3.55 -9.73 -26.68
N SER A 178 -4.23 -9.75 -27.84
CA SER A 178 -4.78 -8.54 -28.46
C SER A 178 -5.93 -7.94 -27.66
N ILE A 179 -6.64 -8.74 -26.87
CA ILE A 179 -7.87 -8.33 -26.19
C ILE A 179 -7.64 -8.07 -24.69
N THR A 180 -6.76 -8.85 -24.03
CA THR A 180 -6.45 -8.67 -22.60
C THR A 180 -5.48 -7.52 -22.31
N GLY A 181 -4.89 -6.92 -23.34
CA GLY A 181 -3.91 -5.85 -23.23
C GLY A 181 -2.55 -6.38 -22.78
N GLN A 182 -1.51 -6.17 -23.60
CA GLN A 182 -0.13 -6.65 -23.39
C GLN A 182 0.60 -6.03 -22.17
N ARG A 183 -0.11 -5.47 -21.20
CA ARG A 183 0.46 -4.67 -20.11
C ARG A 183 0.94 -5.49 -18.91
N LYS A 184 0.55 -6.76 -18.82
CA LYS A 184 0.99 -7.65 -17.76
C LYS A 184 2.25 -8.41 -18.18
N LEU A 185 3.20 -8.51 -17.25
CA LEU A 185 4.44 -9.28 -17.42
C LEU A 185 4.14 -10.78 -17.51
N ASP A 186 3.02 -11.20 -16.91
CA ASP A 186 2.49 -12.55 -16.98
C ASP A 186 1.24 -12.53 -17.86
N ILE A 187 1.31 -13.22 -19.00
CA ILE A 187 0.20 -13.34 -19.94
C ILE A 187 -0.31 -14.76 -19.86
N SER A 188 -1.53 -14.90 -19.33
CA SER A 188 -2.20 -16.18 -19.23
C SER A 188 -3.03 -16.47 -20.47
N PHE A 189 -2.75 -17.62 -21.10
CA PHE A 189 -3.49 -18.19 -22.22
C PHE A 189 -4.57 -19.19 -21.77
N GLY A 190 -4.83 -19.28 -20.46
CA GLY A 190 -5.85 -20.17 -19.90
C GLY A 190 -5.35 -21.56 -19.54
N ILE A 191 -4.57 -22.16 -20.42
CA ILE A 191 -3.96 -23.49 -20.24
C ILE A 191 -2.47 -23.42 -19.88
N PHE A 192 -1.83 -22.29 -20.15
CA PHE A 192 -0.47 -21.96 -19.74
C PHE A 192 -0.32 -20.45 -19.61
N GLN A 193 0.76 -19.99 -18.98
CA GLN A 193 1.13 -18.58 -18.94
C GLN A 193 2.56 -18.39 -19.41
N VAL A 194 2.81 -17.18 -19.88
CA VAL A 194 4.14 -16.71 -20.28
C VAL A 194 4.52 -15.53 -19.41
N SER A 195 5.62 -15.65 -18.68
CA SER A 195 6.20 -14.57 -17.88
C SER A 195 7.39 -13.92 -18.59
N MET A 196 7.43 -12.58 -18.56
CA MET A 196 8.44 -11.74 -19.20
C MET A 196 9.11 -10.76 -18.22
N PRO A 197 9.80 -11.23 -17.17
CA PRO A 197 10.24 -10.38 -16.07
C PRO A 197 11.35 -9.36 -16.44
N GLY A 198 11.94 -9.39 -17.65
CA GLY A 198 13.16 -8.59 -17.88
C GLY A 198 13.67 -8.40 -19.30
N ALA A 199 12.89 -8.78 -20.33
CA ALA A 199 13.27 -8.71 -21.76
C ALA A 199 14.54 -9.47 -22.18
N ARG A 200 15.04 -10.39 -21.35
CA ARG A 200 16.16 -11.30 -21.71
C ARG A 200 15.83 -12.77 -21.58
N LYS A 201 14.73 -13.11 -20.92
CA LYS A 201 14.25 -14.48 -20.71
C LYS A 201 12.72 -14.50 -20.78
N LEU A 202 12.16 -15.62 -21.25
CA LEU A 202 10.75 -15.94 -21.19
C LEU A 202 10.59 -17.19 -20.35
N PHE A 203 9.60 -17.21 -19.46
CA PHE A 203 9.22 -18.43 -18.73
C PHE A 203 7.86 -18.89 -19.20
N ILE A 204 7.71 -20.19 -19.47
CA ILE A 204 6.44 -20.81 -19.83
C ILE A 204 6.10 -21.83 -18.76
N GLU A 205 4.88 -21.77 -18.25
CA GLU A 205 4.44 -22.68 -17.20
C GLU A 205 2.95 -23.01 -17.31
N PRO A 206 2.51 -24.17 -16.79
CA PRO A 206 1.10 -24.52 -16.79
C PRO A 206 0.33 -23.58 -15.87
N THR A 207 -0.88 -23.20 -16.27
CA THR A 207 -1.78 -22.42 -15.42
C THR A 207 -2.96 -23.25 -14.99
N TYR A 208 -3.50 -22.92 -13.83
CA TYR A 208 -4.73 -23.50 -13.34
C TYR A 208 -5.52 -22.43 -12.60
N GLU A 209 -6.64 -22.04 -13.18
CA GLU A 209 -7.59 -21.17 -12.52
C GLU A 209 -8.87 -21.95 -12.30
N THR A 210 -9.40 -21.83 -11.10
CA THR A 210 -10.69 -22.41 -10.70
C THR A 210 -11.52 -21.29 -10.11
N TYR A 211 -12.80 -21.31 -10.40
CA TYR A 211 -13.75 -20.28 -9.99
C TYR A 211 -14.84 -20.93 -9.17
N ASP A 212 -15.34 -20.22 -8.16
CA ASP A 212 -16.49 -20.68 -7.41
C ASP A 212 -17.72 -20.68 -8.34
N VAL A 213 -18.60 -21.68 -8.14
CA VAL A 213 -19.77 -21.91 -9.00
C VAL A 213 -20.66 -20.67 -9.06
N GLU A 214 -20.83 -19.98 -7.94
CA GLU A 214 -21.61 -18.76 -7.82
C GLU A 214 -21.05 -17.62 -8.69
N ILE A 215 -19.72 -17.52 -8.78
CA ILE A 215 -19.04 -16.52 -9.62
C ILE A 215 -19.23 -16.87 -11.10
N ILE A 216 -19.16 -18.16 -11.45
CA ILE A 216 -19.42 -18.62 -12.82
C ILE A 216 -20.84 -18.25 -13.24
N GLU A 217 -21.83 -18.52 -12.39
CA GLU A 217 -23.22 -18.19 -12.64
C GLU A 217 -23.45 -16.68 -12.80
N GLU A 218 -22.85 -15.86 -11.93
CA GLU A 218 -22.95 -14.39 -12.00
C GLU A 218 -22.41 -13.86 -13.34
N VAL A 219 -21.16 -14.19 -13.67
CA VAL A 219 -20.50 -13.68 -14.89
C VAL A 219 -21.25 -14.14 -16.14
N LEU A 220 -21.66 -15.41 -16.20
CA LEU A 220 -22.40 -15.93 -17.35
C LEU A 220 -23.78 -15.27 -17.48
N THR A 221 -24.48 -15.03 -16.37
CA THR A 221 -25.79 -14.36 -16.41
C THR A 221 -25.67 -12.97 -17.04
N ASP A 222 -24.68 -12.20 -16.62
CA ASP A 222 -24.46 -10.85 -17.15
C ASP A 222 -23.96 -10.88 -18.60
N VAL A 223 -23.01 -11.75 -18.92
CA VAL A 223 -22.41 -11.82 -20.27
C VAL A 223 -23.38 -12.41 -21.29
N LEU A 224 -24.14 -13.45 -20.97
CA LEU A 224 -25.13 -14.06 -21.87
C LEU A 224 -26.46 -13.30 -21.87
N GLY A 225 -26.76 -12.54 -20.81
CA GLY A 225 -28.03 -11.83 -20.62
C GLY A 225 -29.16 -12.74 -20.12
N THR A 226 -28.89 -14.02 -19.89
CA THR A 226 -29.80 -15.01 -19.32
C THR A 226 -29.03 -15.94 -18.39
N PRO A 227 -29.65 -16.46 -17.31
CA PRO A 227 -28.99 -17.42 -16.44
C PRO A 227 -28.54 -18.68 -17.19
N PRO A 228 -27.30 -19.17 -16.97
CA PRO A 228 -26.81 -20.38 -17.60
C PRO A 228 -27.52 -21.63 -17.05
N GLY A 229 -27.52 -22.71 -17.83
CA GLY A 229 -27.94 -24.04 -17.38
C GLY A 229 -26.91 -24.70 -16.45
N LYS A 230 -27.35 -25.59 -15.56
CA LYS A 230 -26.46 -26.28 -14.62
C LYS A 230 -25.32 -27.06 -15.30
N SER A 231 -25.61 -27.72 -16.43
CA SER A 231 -24.61 -28.47 -17.19
C SER A 231 -23.54 -27.57 -17.81
N GLU A 232 -23.88 -26.32 -18.12
CA GLU A 232 -22.98 -25.33 -18.71
C GLU A 232 -21.96 -24.81 -17.71
N VAL A 233 -22.43 -24.55 -16.48
CA VAL A 233 -21.57 -24.19 -15.34
C VAL A 233 -20.65 -25.36 -14.98
N GLN A 234 -21.19 -26.59 -14.97
CA GLN A 234 -20.42 -27.81 -14.72
C GLN A 234 -19.33 -28.05 -15.76
N ASP A 235 -19.54 -27.72 -17.03
CA ASP A 235 -18.52 -27.84 -18.08
C ASP A 235 -17.27 -26.99 -17.76
N ILE A 236 -17.48 -25.74 -17.33
CA ILE A 236 -16.40 -24.81 -16.98
C ILE A 236 -15.68 -25.27 -15.71
N ASP A 237 -16.46 -25.61 -14.68
CA ASP A 237 -15.96 -26.06 -13.39
C ASP A 237 -15.13 -27.35 -13.52
N PHE A 238 -15.66 -28.34 -14.25
CA PHE A 238 -14.98 -29.60 -14.54
C PHE A 238 -13.63 -29.37 -15.22
N PHE A 239 -13.59 -28.59 -16.31
CA PHE A 239 -12.36 -28.39 -17.05
C PHE A 239 -11.30 -27.67 -16.22
N GLY A 240 -11.68 -26.64 -15.46
CA GLY A 240 -10.79 -25.93 -14.54
C GLY A 240 -10.20 -26.85 -13.47
N HIS A 241 -11.01 -27.73 -12.90
CA HIS A 241 -10.57 -28.70 -11.89
C HIS A 241 -9.62 -29.77 -12.45
N GLU A 242 -9.90 -30.33 -13.64
CA GLU A 242 -9.00 -31.27 -14.30
C GLU A 242 -7.67 -30.61 -14.68
N LEU A 243 -7.72 -29.38 -15.20
CA LEU A 243 -6.52 -28.60 -15.49
C LEU A 243 -5.70 -28.35 -14.22
N LYS A 244 -6.34 -28.02 -13.11
CA LYS A 244 -5.69 -27.89 -11.79
C LYS A 244 -5.00 -29.16 -11.36
N LYS A 245 -5.65 -30.33 -11.46
CA LYS A 245 -5.02 -31.62 -11.12
C LYS A 245 -3.74 -31.86 -11.93
N ILE A 246 -3.76 -31.58 -13.23
CA ILE A 246 -2.58 -31.72 -14.10
C ILE A 246 -1.49 -30.72 -13.69
N ALA A 247 -1.86 -29.46 -13.47
CA ALA A 247 -0.90 -28.40 -13.19
C ALA A 247 -0.27 -28.50 -11.79
N SER A 248 -1.03 -28.92 -10.77
CA SER A 248 -0.58 -29.02 -9.38
C SER A 248 0.19 -30.32 -9.06
N TYR A 249 0.19 -31.31 -9.94
CA TYR A 249 0.89 -32.58 -9.71
C TYR A 249 2.42 -32.40 -9.70
N LYS A 250 3.05 -32.74 -8.54
CA LYS A 250 4.50 -32.65 -8.24
C LYS A 250 5.18 -31.38 -8.79
N ALA A 251 4.93 -30.24 -8.17
CA ALA A 251 5.77 -29.06 -8.36
C ALA A 251 7.17 -29.33 -7.77
N GLN A 252 8.12 -29.70 -8.62
CA GLN A 252 9.53 -29.48 -8.30
C GLN A 252 9.84 -28.08 -8.80
N ASN A 253 9.98 -27.12 -7.88
CA ASN A 253 10.44 -25.75 -8.16
C ASN A 253 11.90 -25.81 -8.64
N ILE A 254 12.13 -26.37 -9.82
CA ILE A 254 13.42 -26.40 -10.48
C ILE A 254 13.22 -25.59 -11.74
N THR A 255 13.87 -24.43 -11.80
CA THR A 255 14.12 -23.74 -13.07
C THR A 255 15.08 -24.62 -13.85
N ILE A 256 14.56 -25.55 -14.63
CA ILE A 256 15.39 -26.42 -15.48
C ILE A 256 15.66 -25.62 -16.76
N PRO A 257 16.92 -25.32 -17.11
CA PRO A 257 17.25 -24.84 -18.45
C PRO A 257 16.58 -25.79 -19.44
N ILE A 258 15.76 -25.26 -20.35
CA ILE A 258 15.22 -26.12 -21.40
C ILE A 258 16.42 -26.56 -22.27
N ASP A 259 16.87 -27.80 -22.11
CA ASP A 259 17.94 -28.36 -22.95
C ASP A 259 17.53 -28.36 -24.43
N ASP A 260 16.22 -28.41 -24.71
CA ASP A 260 15.66 -28.42 -26.06
C ASP A 260 14.24 -27.80 -26.13
N TYR A 261 14.15 -26.54 -26.56
CA TYR A 261 12.88 -25.81 -26.76
C TYR A 261 11.94 -26.48 -27.76
N SER A 262 12.43 -27.35 -28.65
CA SER A 262 11.58 -28.13 -29.53
C SER A 262 10.63 -29.08 -28.78
N LYS A 263 11.00 -29.51 -27.55
CA LYS A 263 10.14 -30.32 -26.68
C LYS A 263 8.89 -29.57 -26.20
N VAL A 264 9.02 -28.26 -25.95
CA VAL A 264 7.88 -27.41 -25.58
C VAL A 264 6.94 -27.25 -26.76
N LYS A 265 7.50 -26.96 -27.95
CA LYS A 265 6.71 -26.82 -29.18
C LYS A 265 5.97 -28.10 -29.58
N SER A 266 6.57 -29.26 -29.34
CA SER A 266 5.94 -30.55 -29.65
C SER A 266 4.96 -31.04 -28.58
N ALA A 267 4.88 -30.39 -27.42
CA ALA A 267 4.00 -30.83 -26.33
C ALA A 267 2.53 -30.48 -26.57
N ILE A 268 2.24 -29.38 -27.29
CA ILE A 268 0.89 -28.95 -27.69
C ILE A 268 0.89 -28.71 -29.20
N PRO A 269 0.88 -29.77 -30.03
CA PRO A 269 1.01 -29.64 -31.49
C PRO A 269 -0.11 -28.83 -32.15
N ASP A 270 -1.26 -28.66 -31.48
CA ASP A 270 -2.36 -27.84 -31.98
C ASP A 270 -2.15 -26.34 -31.75
N VAL A 271 -1.05 -25.91 -31.12
CA VAL A 271 -0.77 -24.50 -30.79
C VAL A 271 0.59 -24.06 -31.35
N ASP A 272 0.59 -22.98 -32.12
CA ASP A 272 1.83 -22.36 -32.62
C ASP A 272 2.42 -21.43 -31.54
N ILE A 273 3.16 -22.01 -30.59
CA ILE A 273 3.77 -21.28 -29.47
C ILE A 273 4.71 -20.18 -29.98
N ASP A 274 5.49 -20.42 -31.05
CA ASP A 274 6.41 -19.42 -31.60
C ASP A 274 5.66 -18.18 -32.08
N LYS A 275 4.53 -18.38 -32.77
CA LYS A 275 3.68 -17.27 -33.22
C LYS A 275 3.06 -16.51 -32.05
N LEU A 276 2.58 -17.20 -31.01
CA LEU A 276 2.07 -16.55 -29.81
C LEU A 276 3.13 -15.67 -29.16
N LEU A 277 4.33 -16.20 -28.93
CA LEU A 277 5.43 -15.45 -28.32
C LEU A 277 5.90 -14.27 -29.19
N GLN A 278 5.92 -14.44 -30.52
CA GLN A 278 6.23 -13.33 -31.44
C GLN A 278 5.20 -12.21 -31.35
N GLN A 279 3.90 -12.53 -31.23
CA GLN A 279 2.85 -11.54 -31.03
C GLN A 279 3.03 -10.74 -29.73
N LEU A 280 3.43 -11.42 -28.64
CA LEU A 280 3.75 -10.74 -27.37
C LEU A 280 4.89 -9.74 -27.51
N LEU A 281 5.82 -10.00 -28.43
CA LEU A 281 6.93 -9.10 -28.77
C LEU A 281 6.56 -8.07 -29.85
N SER A 282 5.27 -7.86 -30.09
CA SER A 282 4.74 -6.98 -31.14
C SER A 282 5.27 -7.35 -32.54
N ASN A 283 5.50 -8.65 -32.78
CA ASN A 283 6.10 -9.22 -33.98
C ASN A 283 7.48 -8.61 -34.34
N ASN A 284 8.20 -8.09 -33.33
CA ASN A 284 9.51 -7.50 -33.54
C ASN A 284 10.59 -8.58 -33.70
N LYS A 285 11.01 -8.81 -34.94
CA LYS A 285 12.04 -9.81 -35.29
C LYS A 285 13.34 -9.66 -34.49
N ALA A 286 13.81 -8.43 -34.29
CA ALA A 286 15.05 -8.18 -33.55
C ALA A 286 14.93 -8.51 -32.06
N LYS A 287 13.74 -8.33 -31.45
CA LYS A 287 13.46 -8.80 -30.08
C LYS A 287 13.36 -10.33 -30.04
N TRP A 288 12.67 -10.93 -31.01
CA TRP A 288 12.54 -12.38 -31.12
C TRP A 288 13.89 -13.09 -31.25
N ASP A 289 14.78 -12.62 -32.12
CA ASP A 289 16.09 -13.22 -32.34
C ASP A 289 16.98 -13.20 -31.08
N LYS A 290 16.77 -12.22 -30.19
CA LYS A 290 17.48 -12.13 -28.91
C LYS A 290 16.93 -13.08 -27.84
N ILE A 291 15.65 -13.43 -27.91
CA ILE A 291 14.95 -14.12 -26.81
C ILE A 291 14.57 -15.57 -27.11
N LYS A 292 14.51 -15.97 -28.39
CA LYS A 292 14.12 -17.34 -28.81
C LYS A 292 15.00 -18.45 -28.21
N ASN A 293 16.25 -18.12 -27.85
CA ASN A 293 17.20 -19.04 -27.19
C ASN A 293 17.25 -18.85 -25.66
N GLN A 294 16.37 -18.02 -25.10
CA GLN A 294 16.28 -17.68 -23.68
C GLN A 294 14.87 -17.98 -23.15
N ILE A 295 14.25 -19.03 -23.69
CA ILE A 295 12.95 -19.51 -23.23
C ILE A 295 13.21 -20.63 -22.24
N TYR A 296 12.55 -20.56 -21.09
CA TYR A 296 12.67 -21.47 -19.96
C TYR A 296 11.30 -22.03 -19.62
N GLU A 297 11.26 -23.26 -19.13
CA GLU A 297 10.03 -23.85 -18.63
C GLU A 297 10.07 -23.88 -17.11
N LEU A 298 8.92 -23.72 -16.49
CA LEU A 298 8.76 -23.93 -15.05
C LEU A 298 7.79 -25.09 -14.83
N ASN A 299 7.88 -25.69 -13.65
CA ASN A 299 6.91 -26.67 -13.17
C ASN A 299 6.70 -27.89 -14.09
N GLY A 300 7.70 -28.23 -14.91
CA GLY A 300 7.66 -29.36 -15.85
C GLY A 300 6.63 -29.18 -16.98
N PHE A 301 6.49 -27.94 -17.50
CA PHE A 301 5.47 -27.59 -18.49
C PHE A 301 5.36 -28.58 -19.64
N HIS A 302 6.45 -28.99 -20.29
CA HIS A 302 6.37 -29.88 -21.46
C HIS A 302 5.67 -31.23 -21.18
N GLN A 303 5.81 -31.78 -19.97
CA GLN A 303 5.15 -33.05 -19.60
C GLN A 303 3.66 -32.84 -19.37
N LYS A 304 3.32 -31.77 -18.66
CA LYS A 304 1.94 -31.40 -18.34
C LYS A 304 1.18 -30.94 -19.58
N ALA A 305 1.84 -30.22 -20.48
CA ALA A 305 1.32 -29.77 -21.77
C ALA A 305 0.76 -30.92 -22.61
N LYS A 306 1.41 -32.09 -22.62
CA LYS A 306 0.88 -33.28 -23.32
C LYS A 306 -0.43 -33.78 -22.71
N LEU A 307 -0.54 -33.78 -21.38
CA LEU A 307 -1.76 -34.15 -20.66
C LEU A 307 -2.87 -33.11 -20.87
N ILE A 308 -2.53 -31.83 -20.88
CA ILE A 308 -3.45 -30.72 -21.18
C ILE A 308 -3.98 -30.86 -22.61
N GLN A 309 -3.10 -31.11 -23.58
CA GLN A 309 -3.49 -31.35 -24.96
C GLN A 309 -4.46 -32.54 -25.10
N GLN A 310 -4.23 -33.62 -24.34
CA GLN A 310 -5.13 -34.76 -24.32
C GLN A 310 -6.49 -34.39 -23.71
N LEU A 311 -6.51 -33.71 -22.56
CA LEU A 311 -7.73 -33.21 -21.92
C LEU A 311 -8.55 -32.33 -22.88
N ILE A 312 -7.90 -31.46 -23.65
CA ILE A 312 -8.58 -30.62 -24.65
C ILE A 312 -9.18 -31.46 -25.79
N ARG A 313 -8.46 -32.48 -26.28
CA ARG A 313 -8.96 -33.37 -27.35
C ARG A 313 -10.18 -34.17 -26.89
N ASP A 314 -10.16 -34.67 -25.66
CA ASP A 314 -11.23 -35.49 -25.09
C ASP A 314 -12.45 -34.64 -24.69
N HIS A 315 -12.25 -33.37 -24.34
CA HIS A 315 -13.28 -32.48 -23.82
C HIS A 315 -13.34 -31.12 -24.54
N LYS A 316 -13.36 -31.12 -25.88
CA LYS A 316 -13.33 -29.88 -26.69
C LYS A 316 -14.40 -28.84 -26.30
N ARG A 317 -15.62 -29.28 -25.99
CA ARG A 317 -16.72 -28.38 -25.57
C ARG A 317 -16.40 -27.68 -24.25
N SER A 318 -16.01 -28.46 -23.23
CA SER A 318 -15.66 -27.94 -21.91
C SER A 318 -14.40 -27.05 -21.98
N ALA A 319 -13.43 -27.40 -22.82
CA ALA A 319 -12.25 -26.58 -23.10
C ALA A 319 -12.61 -25.21 -23.70
N ALA A 320 -13.47 -25.20 -24.73
CA ALA A 320 -13.94 -23.98 -25.37
C ALA A 320 -14.71 -23.09 -24.38
N ASN A 321 -15.62 -23.69 -23.59
CA ASN A 321 -16.37 -22.98 -22.57
C ASN A 321 -15.46 -22.36 -21.52
N TYR A 322 -14.51 -23.13 -20.97
CA TYR A 322 -13.58 -22.64 -19.96
C TYR A 322 -12.68 -21.52 -20.48
N LEU A 323 -12.11 -21.64 -21.68
CA LEU A 323 -11.19 -20.64 -22.23
C LEU A 323 -11.89 -19.30 -22.53
N ILE A 324 -13.10 -19.34 -23.09
CA ILE A 324 -13.89 -18.14 -23.36
C ILE A 324 -14.43 -17.54 -22.05
N TYR A 325 -14.91 -18.38 -21.12
CA TYR A 325 -15.32 -17.95 -19.80
C TYR A 325 -14.18 -17.27 -19.04
N LYS A 326 -12.96 -17.82 -19.08
CA LYS A 326 -11.80 -17.21 -18.44
C LYS A 326 -11.57 -15.79 -18.92
N TYR A 327 -11.66 -15.57 -20.24
CA TYR A 327 -11.57 -14.23 -20.80
C TYR A 327 -12.70 -13.34 -20.26
N ALA A 328 -13.95 -13.82 -20.30
CA ALA A 328 -15.12 -13.10 -19.80
C ALA A 328 -14.98 -12.72 -18.32
N HIS A 329 -14.59 -13.67 -17.46
CA HIS A 329 -14.34 -13.48 -16.04
C HIS A 329 -13.22 -12.47 -15.80
N THR A 330 -12.11 -12.59 -16.53
CA THR A 330 -11.00 -11.64 -16.41
C THR A 330 -11.47 -10.22 -16.74
N ALA A 331 -12.18 -10.03 -17.85
CA ALA A 331 -12.72 -8.73 -18.24
C ALA A 331 -13.77 -8.22 -17.25
N TYR A 332 -14.68 -9.08 -16.78
CA TYR A 332 -15.70 -8.79 -15.78
C TYR A 332 -15.10 -8.35 -14.43
N SER A 333 -14.03 -9.01 -13.98
CA SER A 333 -13.34 -8.67 -12.72
C SER A 333 -12.74 -7.26 -12.71
N TYR A 334 -12.45 -6.68 -13.89
CA TYR A 334 -12.05 -5.28 -13.96
C TYR A 334 -13.23 -4.33 -13.75
N LEU A 335 -14.46 -4.73 -14.06
CA LEU A 335 -15.66 -3.89 -13.90
C LEU A 335 -15.98 -3.65 -12.43
N SER A 336 -15.86 -4.69 -11.59
CA SER A 336 -16.07 -4.57 -10.14
C SER A 336 -15.03 -3.65 -9.48
N LYS A 337 -13.80 -3.58 -10.01
CA LYS A 337 -12.76 -2.68 -9.51
C LYS A 337 -12.98 -1.21 -9.83
N ILE A 338 -13.61 -0.90 -10.98
CA ILE A 338 -13.84 0.49 -11.42
C ILE A 338 -14.81 1.18 -10.45
N GLU A 339 -15.83 0.48 -9.92
CA GLU A 339 -16.92 1.04 -9.06
C GLU A 339 -16.42 1.88 -7.87
N THR A 340 -15.31 1.47 -7.26
CA THR A 340 -14.85 2.07 -6.00
C THR A 340 -13.62 2.96 -6.15
N LYS A 341 -12.85 2.85 -7.25
CA LYS A 341 -11.47 3.33 -7.28
C LYS A 341 -10.95 3.78 -8.65
N CYS A 342 -11.72 4.57 -9.40
CA CYS A 342 -11.29 5.12 -10.70
C CYS A 342 -9.88 5.77 -10.67
N HIS A 343 -9.51 6.42 -9.57
CA HIS A 343 -8.18 7.01 -9.41
C HIS A 343 -7.07 5.94 -9.33
N GLU A 344 -7.29 4.84 -8.62
CA GLU A 344 -6.36 3.69 -8.61
C GLU A 344 -6.27 3.07 -10.01
N THR A 345 -7.40 2.86 -10.70
CA THR A 345 -7.38 2.36 -12.08
C THR A 345 -6.56 3.26 -13.00
N VAL A 346 -6.69 4.58 -12.88
CA VAL A 346 -5.89 5.55 -13.65
C VAL A 346 -4.41 5.47 -13.25
N ILE A 347 -4.09 5.34 -11.96
CA ILE A 347 -2.71 5.19 -11.47
C ILE A 347 -2.10 3.86 -11.96
N GLU A 348 -2.81 2.74 -11.87
CA GLU A 348 -2.34 1.42 -12.31
C GLU A 348 -2.13 1.36 -13.83
N ASN A 349 -3.07 1.91 -14.60
CA ASN A 349 -3.00 1.87 -16.06
C ASN A 349 -2.13 2.97 -16.66
N LEU A 350 -1.97 4.09 -15.95
CA LEU A 350 -1.18 5.25 -16.39
C LEU A 350 -0.28 5.72 -15.23
N PRO A 351 0.65 4.88 -14.74
CA PRO A 351 1.45 5.19 -13.57
C PRO A 351 2.35 6.40 -13.79
N PHE A 352 3.03 6.48 -14.94
CA PHE A 352 3.92 7.61 -15.23
C PHE A 352 3.18 8.94 -15.46
N PRO A 353 2.08 9.02 -16.23
CA PRO A 353 1.24 10.20 -16.27
C PRO A 353 0.72 10.62 -14.89
N SER A 354 0.27 9.65 -14.08
CA SER A 354 -0.26 9.91 -12.73
C SER A 354 0.82 10.45 -11.79
N ILE A 355 2.01 9.84 -11.80
CA ILE A 355 3.19 10.31 -11.06
C ILE A 355 3.57 11.73 -11.51
N ARG A 356 3.61 12.02 -12.81
CA ARG A 356 3.91 13.37 -13.32
C ARG A 356 2.91 14.42 -12.84
N VAL A 357 1.62 14.09 -12.81
CA VAL A 357 0.57 14.98 -12.30
C VAL A 357 0.74 15.19 -10.79
N PHE A 358 0.99 14.13 -10.03
CA PHE A 358 1.22 14.21 -8.58
C PHE A 358 2.43 15.10 -8.26
N VAL A 359 3.55 14.82 -8.90
CA VAL A 359 4.81 15.55 -8.73
C VAL A 359 4.64 17.05 -8.97
N ARG A 360 3.98 17.43 -10.07
CA ARG A 360 3.82 18.85 -10.44
C ARG A 360 2.99 19.66 -9.46
N ASN A 361 2.04 19.01 -8.78
CA ASN A 361 1.03 19.70 -7.99
C ASN A 361 1.25 19.57 -6.48
N HIS A 362 1.94 18.52 -6.03
CA HIS A 362 1.94 18.11 -4.63
C HIS A 362 3.32 17.74 -4.07
N PHE A 363 4.36 17.62 -4.90
CA PHE A 363 5.66 17.15 -4.45
C PHE A 363 6.66 18.30 -4.28
N ASP A 364 7.30 18.39 -3.10
CA ASP A 364 8.38 19.34 -2.85
C ASP A 364 9.68 18.83 -3.47
N LYS A 365 10.13 19.52 -4.53
CA LYS A 365 11.37 19.19 -5.23
C LYS A 365 12.62 19.34 -4.36
N ASN A 366 12.57 20.14 -3.30
CA ASN A 366 13.73 20.31 -2.42
C ASN A 366 14.02 19.03 -1.62
N ALA A 367 12.98 18.25 -1.26
CA ALA A 367 13.11 16.97 -0.57
C ALA A 367 13.89 15.92 -1.38
N MET A 368 14.00 16.08 -2.72
CA MET A 368 14.78 15.15 -3.56
C MET A 368 16.26 15.14 -3.21
N LYS A 369 16.83 16.28 -2.82
CA LYS A 369 18.26 16.38 -2.49
C LYS A 369 18.59 15.67 -1.18
N ASP A 370 17.70 15.79 -0.21
CA ASP A 370 17.83 15.14 1.10
C ASP A 370 17.71 13.61 0.93
N VAL A 371 16.73 13.15 0.13
CA VAL A 371 16.57 11.73 -0.19
C VAL A 371 17.73 11.20 -1.05
N ASP A 372 18.26 11.99 -1.99
CA ASP A 372 19.42 11.60 -2.80
C ASP A 372 20.66 11.37 -1.93
N THR A 373 20.89 12.26 -0.97
CA THR A 373 21.96 12.15 0.02
C THR A 373 21.76 10.89 0.86
N LEU A 374 20.55 10.67 1.37
CA LEU A 374 20.20 9.47 2.13
C LEU A 374 20.47 8.18 1.34
N VAL A 375 20.13 8.13 0.06
CA VAL A 375 20.35 6.96 -0.80
C VAL A 375 21.84 6.69 -1.04
N GLU A 376 22.67 7.73 -1.20
CA GLU A 376 24.12 7.55 -1.31
C GLU A 376 24.76 7.11 0.01
N ASP A 377 24.29 7.65 1.14
CA ASP A 377 24.70 7.21 2.46
C ASP A 377 24.34 5.74 2.67
N MET A 378 23.14 5.32 2.25
CA MET A 378 22.71 3.92 2.28
C MET A 378 23.63 3.03 1.44
N LYS A 379 23.91 3.40 0.19
CA LYS A 379 24.81 2.64 -0.69
C LYS A 379 26.22 2.49 -0.10
N THR A 380 26.73 3.56 0.50
CA THR A 380 28.06 3.55 1.15
C THR A 380 28.06 2.60 2.34
N ASN A 381 27.06 2.67 3.22
CA ASN A 381 26.96 1.76 4.37
C ASN A 381 26.76 0.29 3.94
N TYR A 382 26.06 0.02 2.84
CA TYR A 382 25.97 -1.33 2.28
C TYR A 382 27.32 -1.85 1.79
N ILE A 383 28.13 -1.00 1.16
CA ILE A 383 29.49 -1.36 0.74
C ILE A 383 30.33 -1.71 1.98
N ASP A 384 30.31 -0.86 3.00
CA ASP A 384 31.03 -1.09 4.26
C ASP A 384 30.60 -2.43 4.91
N LEU A 385 29.29 -2.71 4.91
CA LEU A 385 28.73 -3.98 5.40
C LEU A 385 29.24 -5.19 4.63
N ILE A 386 29.30 -5.11 3.30
CA ILE A 386 29.79 -6.19 2.44
C ILE A 386 31.29 -6.41 2.66
N GLU A 387 32.07 -5.34 2.77
CA GLU A 387 33.52 -5.39 2.99
C GLU A 387 33.86 -6.08 4.32
N ASN A 388 33.14 -5.72 5.39
CA ASN A 388 33.34 -6.23 6.74
C ASN A 388 32.65 -7.57 7.01
N SER A 389 31.95 -8.16 6.04
CA SER A 389 31.27 -9.44 6.25
C SER A 389 32.27 -10.59 6.41
N GLU A 390 32.17 -11.32 7.52
CA GLU A 390 32.99 -12.51 7.80
C GLU A 390 32.49 -13.76 7.07
N PHE A 391 31.26 -13.73 6.55
CA PHE A 391 30.62 -14.86 5.87
C PHE A 391 30.93 -14.91 4.37
N LEU A 392 31.33 -13.78 3.76
CA LEU A 392 31.52 -13.67 2.31
C LEU A 392 32.96 -13.96 1.89
N THR A 393 33.10 -14.74 0.83
CA THR A 393 34.41 -14.89 0.18
C THR A 393 34.83 -13.58 -0.49
N GLU A 394 36.13 -13.33 -0.59
CA GLU A 394 36.66 -12.12 -1.24
C GLU A 394 36.20 -11.96 -2.70
N LYS A 395 36.02 -13.07 -3.44
CA LYS A 395 35.45 -13.05 -4.80
C LYS A 395 34.02 -12.52 -4.77
N THR A 396 33.22 -12.99 -3.83
CA THR A 396 31.81 -12.62 -3.67
C THR A 396 31.67 -11.17 -3.22
N LYS A 397 32.50 -10.70 -2.27
CA LYS A 397 32.53 -9.29 -1.84
C LYS A 397 32.78 -8.35 -3.01
N LYS A 398 33.80 -8.64 -3.84
CA LYS A 398 34.11 -7.83 -5.03
C LYS A 398 32.92 -7.74 -5.99
N GLY A 399 32.25 -8.86 -6.27
CA GLY A 399 31.06 -8.88 -7.13
C GLY A 399 29.88 -8.09 -6.54
N ALA A 400 29.62 -8.24 -5.25
CA ALA A 400 28.54 -7.53 -4.56
C ALA A 400 28.79 -6.01 -4.50
N ILE A 401 30.02 -5.58 -4.19
CA ILE A 401 30.42 -4.16 -4.23
C ILE A 401 30.31 -3.59 -5.63
N GLN A 402 30.73 -4.34 -6.66
CA GLN A 402 30.59 -3.91 -8.05
C GLN A 402 29.12 -3.73 -8.43
N LYS A 403 28.24 -4.65 -7.99
CA LYS A 403 26.79 -4.52 -8.18
C LYS A 403 26.25 -3.27 -7.49
N MET A 404 26.58 -3.04 -6.22
CA MET A 404 26.17 -1.84 -5.45
C MET A 404 26.62 -0.54 -6.14
N LYS A 405 27.86 -0.47 -6.61
CA LYS A 405 28.40 0.68 -7.36
C LYS A 405 27.72 0.88 -8.72
N SER A 406 27.17 -0.18 -9.30
CA SER A 406 26.49 -0.15 -10.60
C SER A 406 24.97 0.09 -10.49
N MET A 407 24.41 0.13 -9.27
CA MET A 407 22.99 0.41 -9.08
C MET A 407 22.67 1.84 -9.53
N LYS A 408 21.73 1.96 -10.46
CA LYS A 408 21.17 3.25 -10.86
C LYS A 408 20.15 3.68 -9.82
N LYS A 409 20.22 4.94 -9.38
CA LYS A 409 19.22 5.55 -8.52
C LYS A 409 18.22 6.35 -9.35
N THR A 410 16.96 6.30 -8.95
CA THR A 410 15.91 7.19 -9.45
C THR A 410 15.13 7.65 -8.23
N ILE A 411 15.24 8.94 -7.89
CA ILE A 411 14.57 9.53 -6.73
C ILE A 411 13.25 10.14 -7.21
N ALA A 412 12.12 9.62 -6.70
CA ALA A 412 10.76 9.98 -7.08
C ALA A 412 10.41 9.76 -8.57
N TYR A 413 10.93 10.59 -9.48
CA TYR A 413 10.71 10.49 -10.92
C TYR A 413 11.94 11.03 -11.69
N PRO A 414 12.24 10.52 -12.89
CA PRO A 414 13.32 11.07 -13.73
C PRO A 414 12.95 12.47 -14.24
N GLU A 415 13.87 13.44 -14.18
CA GLU A 415 13.66 14.80 -14.69
C GLU A 415 13.30 14.81 -16.18
N GLU A 416 13.78 13.81 -16.92
CA GLU A 416 13.49 13.59 -18.33
C GLU A 416 12.00 13.47 -18.60
N PHE A 417 11.18 13.07 -17.62
CA PHE A 417 9.71 12.93 -17.77
C PHE A 417 8.98 14.28 -17.73
N GLU A 418 9.67 15.38 -17.42
CA GLU A 418 9.09 16.73 -17.49
C GLU A 418 9.01 17.28 -18.92
N ALA A 419 9.89 16.81 -19.81
CA ALA A 419 9.95 17.26 -21.20
C ALA A 419 8.66 16.91 -21.98
N SER A 420 8.29 17.78 -22.92
CA SER A 420 7.13 17.54 -23.79
C SER A 420 7.40 16.32 -24.68
N GLY A 421 6.49 15.35 -24.72
CA GLY A 421 6.65 14.09 -25.48
C GLY A 421 7.52 13.01 -24.81
N ALA A 422 8.08 13.26 -23.62
CA ALA A 422 8.96 12.31 -22.94
C ALA A 422 8.30 10.96 -22.59
N LEU A 423 6.98 10.97 -22.39
CA LEU A 423 6.22 9.78 -22.01
C LEU A 423 5.90 8.84 -23.19
N ASP A 424 6.20 9.25 -24.42
CA ASP A 424 5.81 8.52 -25.64
C ASP A 424 6.65 7.23 -25.88
N SER A 425 7.70 6.99 -25.08
CA SER A 425 8.67 5.90 -25.29
C SER A 425 8.76 4.86 -24.15
N ILE A 426 7.99 5.01 -23.07
CA ILE A 426 8.29 4.40 -21.75
C ILE A 426 7.29 3.32 -21.35
N PHE A 427 7.21 2.26 -22.13
CA PHE A 427 6.48 1.06 -21.71
C PHE A 427 7.40 -0.16 -21.79
N ASN A 428 7.96 -0.58 -20.65
CA ASN A 428 8.34 -1.96 -20.28
C ASN A 428 8.95 -2.06 -18.86
N LEU A 429 8.66 -3.20 -18.17
CA LEU A 429 9.19 -3.74 -16.87
C LEU A 429 8.38 -3.37 -15.60
N ASN A 430 8.36 -4.10 -14.47
CA ASN A 430 8.63 -5.50 -14.03
C ASN A 430 8.04 -5.64 -12.58
N GLY A 431 7.83 -6.85 -12.04
CA GLY A 431 7.75 -7.11 -10.60
C GLY A 431 7.21 -8.50 -10.23
N THR A 432 8.08 -9.41 -9.75
CA THR A 432 7.69 -10.64 -9.05
C THR A 432 8.39 -10.68 -7.70
N LEU A 433 7.68 -11.11 -6.66
CA LEU A 433 7.95 -10.78 -5.26
C LEU A 433 7.54 -11.98 -4.36
N THR A 434 8.26 -12.18 -3.23
CA THR A 434 7.78 -12.10 -1.82
C THR A 434 8.93 -12.28 -0.84
N VAL A 435 9.82 -13.23 -1.11
CA VAL A 435 11.03 -13.44 -0.29
C VAL A 435 12.01 -12.27 -0.42
N ASN A 436 12.10 -11.69 -1.62
CA ASN A 436 12.91 -10.50 -1.88
C ASN A 436 12.45 -9.27 -1.07
N GLU A 437 11.15 -9.15 -0.76
CA GLU A 437 10.62 -8.01 0.01
C GLU A 437 10.96 -8.10 1.49
N ILE A 438 10.88 -9.30 2.08
CA ILE A 438 11.28 -9.50 3.48
C ILE A 438 12.76 -9.20 3.68
N ILE A 439 13.61 -9.64 2.74
CA ILE A 439 15.05 -9.34 2.76
C ILE A 439 15.29 -7.82 2.58
N SER A 440 14.53 -7.17 1.70
CA SER A 440 14.65 -5.73 1.44
C SER A 440 14.24 -4.90 2.66
N ASP A 441 13.18 -5.29 3.37
CA ASP A 441 12.74 -4.64 4.60
C ASP A 441 13.78 -4.77 5.72
N GLU A 442 14.33 -5.97 5.92
CA GLU A 442 15.34 -6.24 6.96
C GLU A 442 16.61 -5.41 6.73
N LEU A 443 17.13 -5.43 5.50
CA LEU A 443 18.32 -4.70 5.10
C LEU A 443 18.08 -3.17 5.12
N GLY A 444 16.91 -2.72 4.64
CA GLY A 444 16.53 -1.31 4.63
C GLY A 444 16.52 -0.72 6.03
N HIS A 445 15.92 -1.43 7.00
CA HIS A 445 15.91 -0.99 8.39
C HIS A 445 17.30 -1.07 9.07
N ASP A 446 18.14 -2.06 8.75
CA ASP A 446 19.51 -2.13 9.31
C ASP A 446 20.36 -0.92 8.88
N VAL A 447 20.33 -0.60 7.59
CA VAL A 447 21.09 0.52 7.05
C VAL A 447 20.54 1.85 7.54
N ALA A 448 19.22 2.02 7.58
CA ALA A 448 18.60 3.24 8.12
C ALA A 448 18.99 3.48 9.59
N TRP A 449 19.04 2.42 10.41
CA TRP A 449 19.49 2.52 11.80
C TRP A 449 20.95 2.97 11.92
N ARG A 450 21.86 2.39 11.12
CA ARG A 450 23.28 2.77 11.12
C ARG A 450 23.48 4.23 10.73
N ILE A 451 22.75 4.72 9.74
CA ILE A 451 22.78 6.13 9.33
C ILE A 451 22.26 7.00 10.47
N PHE A 452 21.10 6.66 11.03
CA PHE A 452 20.50 7.36 12.16
C PHE A 452 21.48 7.52 13.34
N LYS A 453 22.25 6.47 13.68
CA LYS A 453 23.26 6.54 14.75
C LYS A 453 24.50 7.40 14.40
N LYS A 454 24.75 7.68 13.13
CA LYS A 454 25.83 8.56 12.66
C LYS A 454 25.40 10.03 12.54
N MET A 455 24.09 10.31 12.56
CA MET A 455 23.57 11.69 12.51
C MET A 455 23.78 12.43 13.83
N ASP A 456 24.17 13.70 13.77
CA ASP A 456 24.17 14.58 14.94
C ASP A 456 22.77 15.15 15.16
N LEU A 457 22.04 14.54 16.08
CA LEU A 457 20.70 14.96 16.47
C LEU A 457 20.70 15.80 17.76
N SER A 458 21.88 16.25 18.24
CA SER A 458 22.00 16.97 19.51
C SER A 458 21.27 18.32 19.50
N GLN A 459 21.11 18.91 18.32
CA GLN A 459 20.42 20.19 18.12
C GLN A 459 18.93 20.04 17.78
N GLU A 460 18.44 18.81 17.60
CA GLU A 460 17.04 18.57 17.27
C GLU A 460 16.13 18.80 18.48
N LYS A 461 14.98 19.42 18.22
CA LYS A 461 13.98 19.66 19.27
C LYS A 461 13.22 18.38 19.59
N LYS A 462 12.84 18.19 20.85
CA LYS A 462 12.02 17.04 21.25
C LYS A 462 10.61 17.13 20.64
N ILE A 463 9.97 16.01 20.34
CA ILE A 463 8.57 15.99 19.89
C ILE A 463 7.68 16.31 21.09
N ILE A 464 6.70 17.18 20.90
CA ILE A 464 5.73 17.55 21.94
C ILE A 464 4.95 16.32 22.43
N GLY A 465 4.88 16.12 23.75
CA GLY A 465 4.23 14.95 24.37
C GLY A 465 5.08 13.67 24.38
N PHE A 466 6.31 13.72 23.86
CA PHE A 466 7.26 12.61 23.83
C PHE A 466 8.63 13.02 24.39
N GLU A 467 8.66 14.02 25.27
CA GLU A 467 9.90 14.57 25.82
C GLU A 467 10.70 13.55 26.65
N ASP A 468 10.01 12.54 27.20
CA ASP A 468 10.59 11.45 28.00
C ASP A 468 11.00 10.23 27.15
N TYR A 469 10.75 10.26 25.84
CA TYR A 469 11.19 9.19 24.95
C TYR A 469 12.64 9.44 24.52
N SER A 470 13.43 8.37 24.50
CA SER A 470 14.69 8.42 23.77
C SER A 470 14.42 8.52 22.28
N ILE A 471 15.36 9.13 21.55
CA ILE A 471 15.24 9.26 20.10
C ILE A 471 15.22 7.88 19.41
N GLU A 472 15.85 6.87 20.01
CA GLU A 472 15.78 5.46 19.60
C GLU A 472 14.37 4.88 19.73
N LYS A 473 13.66 5.15 20.84
CA LYS A 473 12.26 4.70 20.98
C LYS A 473 11.36 5.32 19.92
N LEU A 474 11.60 6.60 19.62
CA LEU A 474 10.88 7.31 18.55
C LEU A 474 11.19 6.73 17.17
N TYR A 475 12.45 6.37 16.87
CA TYR A 475 12.82 5.75 15.60
C TYR A 475 11.96 4.49 15.32
N PHE A 476 11.89 3.57 16.28
CA PHE A 476 11.11 2.33 16.09
C PHE A 476 9.62 2.59 16.06
N GLN A 477 9.09 3.43 16.95
CA GLN A 477 7.65 3.72 16.98
C GLN A 477 7.18 4.42 15.70
N ILE A 478 7.94 5.41 15.20
CA ILE A 478 7.66 6.07 13.92
C ILE A 478 7.75 5.06 12.77
N GLY A 479 8.78 4.22 12.77
CA GLY A 479 8.93 3.13 11.80
C GLY A 479 7.71 2.20 11.75
N ALA A 480 7.18 1.81 12.91
CA ALA A 480 5.97 1.00 13.00
C ALA A 480 4.72 1.75 12.51
N THR A 481 4.59 3.05 12.80
CA THR A 481 3.42 3.83 12.37
C THR A 481 3.24 3.93 10.86
N ASN A 482 4.31 3.78 10.07
CA ASN A 482 4.24 3.74 8.60
C ASN A 482 3.49 2.51 8.08
N TYR A 483 3.34 1.47 8.89
CA TYR A 483 2.67 0.22 8.55
C TYR A 483 1.30 0.07 9.23
N CYS A 484 0.84 1.07 10.00
CA CYS A 484 -0.51 1.04 10.58
C CYS A 484 -1.56 1.12 9.47
N ALA A 485 -2.48 0.16 9.46
CA ALA A 485 -3.55 0.07 8.48
C ALA A 485 -4.80 -0.54 9.14
N PRO A 486 -5.99 -0.36 8.53
CA PRO A 486 -7.15 -1.10 8.98
C PRO A 486 -6.98 -2.60 8.79
N ARG A 487 -7.77 -3.40 9.49
CA ARG A 487 -7.71 -4.86 9.32
C ARG A 487 -7.96 -5.20 7.84
N PRO A 488 -7.11 -6.05 7.23
CA PRO A 488 -7.33 -6.47 5.86
C PRO A 488 -8.72 -7.09 5.71
N GLN A 489 -9.53 -6.59 4.78
CA GLN A 489 -10.79 -7.23 4.39
C GLN A 489 -10.57 -8.31 3.31
N HIS A 490 -9.32 -8.53 2.89
CA HIS A 490 -8.93 -9.54 1.91
C HIS A 490 -9.09 -10.95 2.46
N THR A 491 -9.52 -11.88 1.59
CA THR A 491 -9.57 -13.31 1.89
C THR A 491 -8.16 -13.86 2.15
N LEU A 492 -8.05 -14.97 2.89
CA LEU A 492 -6.77 -15.64 3.12
C LEU A 492 -6.08 -16.02 1.79
N ARG A 493 -6.87 -16.35 0.76
CA ARG A 493 -6.36 -16.68 -0.57
C ARG A 493 -5.65 -15.50 -1.22
N GLU A 494 -6.27 -14.32 -1.21
CA GLU A 494 -5.67 -13.09 -1.77
C GLU A 494 -4.41 -12.69 -1.00
N GLN A 495 -4.39 -12.88 0.33
CA GLN A 495 -3.21 -12.60 1.15
C GLN A 495 -2.04 -13.55 0.87
N LEU A 496 -2.30 -14.78 0.41
CA LEU A 496 -1.26 -15.74 0.02
C LEU A 496 -0.70 -15.47 -1.38
N GLU A 497 -1.42 -14.70 -2.21
CA GLU A 497 -0.99 -14.25 -3.53
C GLU A 497 -0.33 -12.85 -3.49
N ASP A 498 -0.58 -12.06 -2.43
CA ASP A 498 0.13 -10.80 -2.18
C ASP A 498 1.60 -11.08 -1.91
N PRO A 499 2.49 -10.43 -2.66
CA PRO A 499 3.86 -10.72 -2.47
C PRO A 499 4.57 -9.80 -1.46
N HIS A 500 3.84 -9.05 -0.65
CA HIS A 500 4.37 -8.45 0.56
C HIS A 500 3.93 -9.27 1.77
N SER A 501 4.79 -9.31 2.79
CA SER A 501 4.34 -9.86 4.08
C SER A 501 3.26 -8.98 4.69
N THR A 502 2.45 -9.55 5.59
CA THR A 502 1.45 -8.76 6.33
C THR A 502 2.13 -7.58 7.03
N LEU A 503 1.43 -6.44 7.11
CA LEU A 503 1.98 -5.22 7.68
C LEU A 503 2.48 -5.40 9.12
N SER A 504 1.80 -6.25 9.90
CA SER A 504 2.25 -6.63 11.24
C SER A 504 3.55 -7.43 11.21
N PHE A 505 3.76 -8.31 10.24
CA PHE A 505 5.00 -9.04 10.07
C PHE A 505 6.15 -8.13 9.59
N ARG A 506 5.88 -7.13 8.74
CA ARG A 506 6.88 -6.14 8.31
C ARG A 506 7.41 -5.28 9.47
N VAL A 507 6.62 -5.13 10.53
CA VAL A 507 7.05 -4.49 11.79
C VAL A 507 7.65 -5.51 12.76
N ASN A 508 6.86 -6.49 13.21
CA ASN A 508 7.27 -7.41 14.26
C ASN A 508 8.35 -8.38 13.79
N GLY A 509 8.20 -8.94 12.59
CA GLY A 509 9.17 -9.86 12.00
C GLY A 509 10.53 -9.21 11.75
N VAL A 510 10.55 -7.94 11.32
CA VAL A 510 11.80 -7.19 11.10
C VAL A 510 12.40 -6.72 12.43
N PHE A 511 11.62 -6.08 13.30
CA PHE A 511 12.17 -5.49 14.53
C PHE A 511 12.58 -6.53 15.56
N SER A 512 11.92 -7.70 15.61
CA SER A 512 12.33 -8.80 16.48
C SER A 512 13.72 -9.36 16.13
N ASN A 513 14.18 -9.20 14.88
CA ASN A 513 15.53 -9.62 14.48
C ASN A 513 16.62 -8.60 14.86
N LYS A 514 16.25 -7.40 15.32
CA LYS A 514 17.19 -6.33 15.64
C LYS A 514 17.54 -6.33 17.13
N LYS A 515 18.82 -6.55 17.43
CA LYS A 515 19.34 -6.48 18.81
C LYS A 515 19.11 -5.09 19.41
N GLU A 516 19.21 -4.07 18.57
CA GLU A 516 19.05 -2.67 18.94
C GLU A 516 17.62 -2.32 19.33
N PHE A 517 16.62 -3.01 18.74
CA PHE A 517 15.24 -2.92 19.19
C PHE A 517 15.11 -3.49 20.61
N ALA A 518 15.62 -4.70 20.83
CA ALA A 518 15.56 -5.36 22.13
C ALA A 518 16.26 -4.53 23.23
N GLU A 519 17.40 -3.90 22.92
CA GLU A 519 18.08 -2.99 23.83
C GLU A 519 17.26 -1.72 24.12
N THR A 520 16.64 -1.14 23.09
CA THR A 520 15.85 0.10 23.22
C THR A 520 14.61 -0.07 24.10
N PHE A 521 13.95 -1.23 24.02
CA PHE A 521 12.74 -1.54 24.78
C PHE A 521 12.98 -2.43 26.00
N ASN A 522 14.23 -2.83 26.26
CA ASN A 522 14.61 -3.78 27.31
C ASN A 522 13.86 -5.12 27.21
N SER A 523 13.70 -5.62 25.98
CA SER A 523 12.95 -6.84 25.69
C SER A 523 13.68 -8.08 26.25
N PRO A 524 13.05 -8.90 27.11
CA PRO A 524 13.67 -10.12 27.64
C PRO A 524 14.04 -11.12 26.54
N VAL A 525 15.17 -11.79 26.66
CA VAL A 525 15.56 -12.87 25.74
C VAL A 525 14.50 -13.98 25.78
N GLY A 526 14.02 -14.39 24.61
CA GLY A 526 12.93 -15.35 24.45
C GLY A 526 11.53 -14.74 24.41
N SER A 527 11.39 -13.42 24.58
CA SER A 527 10.13 -12.73 24.28
C SER A 527 9.85 -12.75 22.77
N PRO A 528 8.57 -12.60 22.34
CA PRO A 528 8.22 -12.59 20.92
C PRO A 528 9.03 -11.58 20.10
N MET A 529 9.34 -10.42 20.67
CA MET A 529 10.14 -9.38 20.01
C MET A 529 11.65 -9.44 20.33
N ASN A 530 12.13 -10.50 20.98
CA ASN A 530 13.56 -10.80 21.18
C ASN A 530 13.78 -12.33 21.22
N PRO A 531 13.56 -13.04 20.09
CA PRO A 531 13.67 -14.49 20.02
C PRO A 531 15.12 -14.97 20.23
N VAL A 532 15.27 -16.21 20.71
CA VAL A 532 16.61 -16.82 20.94
C VAL A 532 17.37 -17.08 19.62
N LYS A 533 16.65 -17.22 18.51
CA LYS A 533 17.20 -17.41 17.17
C LYS A 533 16.82 -16.21 16.30
N ASN A 534 17.82 -15.43 15.89
CA ASN A 534 17.62 -14.30 15.00
C ASN A 534 17.85 -14.74 13.55
N PHE A 535 17.04 -14.20 12.65
CA PHE A 535 17.22 -14.35 11.21
C PHE A 535 18.44 -13.54 10.76
N ASN A 536 19.32 -14.15 9.95
CA ASN A 536 20.45 -13.46 9.34
C ASN A 536 20.22 -13.32 7.83
N ALA A 537 19.65 -12.19 7.41
CA ALA A 537 19.39 -11.88 6.00
C ALA A 537 20.65 -11.99 5.12
N TYR A 538 21.82 -11.61 5.65
CA TYR A 538 23.10 -11.71 4.94
C TYR A 538 23.54 -13.17 4.71
N GLY A 539 23.11 -14.13 5.53
CA GLY A 539 23.44 -15.55 5.35
C GLY A 539 22.65 -16.24 4.22
N ILE A 540 21.45 -15.74 3.90
CA ILE A 540 20.53 -16.36 2.93
C ILE A 540 20.81 -15.87 1.51
N ILE A 541 21.03 -14.56 1.32
CA ILE A 541 21.41 -13.96 0.02
C ILE A 541 22.56 -14.74 -0.64
N PHE A 542 23.52 -15.20 0.17
CA PHE A 542 24.71 -15.88 -0.29
C PHE A 542 24.67 -17.41 -0.18
N LYS A 543 23.67 -18.00 0.47
CA LYS A 543 23.38 -19.44 0.32
C LYS A 543 22.56 -19.72 -0.94
N GLU A 544 21.56 -18.88 -1.24
CA GLU A 544 20.74 -19.02 -2.45
C GLU A 544 21.52 -18.68 -3.73
N SER A 545 22.43 -17.70 -3.67
CA SER A 545 23.35 -17.44 -4.81
C SER A 545 24.51 -18.45 -4.91
N TYR A 546 24.66 -19.39 -3.97
CA TYR A 546 25.58 -20.52 -4.09
C TYR A 546 24.91 -21.84 -4.51
N SER A 547 23.58 -21.94 -4.45
CA SER A 547 22.86 -23.12 -4.98
C SER A 547 22.44 -22.99 -6.45
N GLU A 548 22.50 -21.80 -7.04
CA GLU A 548 22.19 -21.61 -8.46
C GLU A 548 23.34 -20.96 -9.22
N ASN A 549 24.16 -21.83 -9.81
CA ASN A 549 25.05 -21.61 -10.95
C ASN A 549 26.13 -20.52 -10.82
N GLY A 550 27.37 -21.01 -10.68
CA GLY A 550 28.58 -20.22 -10.78
C GLY A 550 28.55 -19.28 -11.98
N TRP A 551 28.66 -17.98 -11.69
CA TRP A 551 28.92 -16.96 -12.69
C TRP A 551 30.29 -17.20 -13.32
N SER A 552 30.30 -17.58 -14.61
CA SER A 552 31.48 -17.58 -15.45
C SER A 552 31.29 -16.64 -16.63
N GLY A 553 32.18 -15.65 -16.71
CA GLY A 553 32.68 -15.02 -17.94
C GLY A 553 31.71 -14.14 -18.71
#